data_AF-W7BZM2-F1
#
_entry.id   AF-W7BZM2-F1
#
_cell.length_a   1.000
_cell.length_b   1.000
_cell.length_c   1.000
_cell.angle_alpha   90.00
_cell.angle_beta   90.00
_cell.angle_gamma   90.00
#
_symmetry.space_group_name_H-M   'P 1'
#
loop_
_entity.id
_entity.type
_entity.pdbx_description
1 polymer ?
#
loop_
_entity_poly.entity_id
_entity_poly.type
_entity_poly.pdbx_seq_one_letter_code
_entity_poly.pdbx_strand_id
1 'polypeptide(L)' 'MLHVGSFDDEAASFVKMEAFCEENNIERISKNHKEIYLSDFKRVSSDKLKTTLRFEIKYK' A
#
# COMPACT_ATOMS: atom_id res chain seq x y z
N MET A 1 -3.51 0.09 3.15
CA MET A 1 -2.38 -0.31 4.03
C MET A 1 -1.49 0.89 4.30
N LEU A 2 -0.87 0.97 5.47
CA LEU A 2 0.18 1.94 5.75
C LEU A 2 1.54 1.28 5.47
N HIS A 3 2.24 1.75 4.45
CA HIS A 3 3.62 1.42 4.17
C HIS A 3 4.53 2.35 4.98
N VAL A 4 5.54 1.78 5.61
CA VAL A 4 6.58 2.52 6.32
C VAL A 4 7.93 2.06 5.78
N GLY A 5 8.66 2.94 5.11
CA GLY A 5 9.90 2.60 4.44
C GLY A 5 10.06 3.26 3.07
N SER A 6 11.06 2.80 2.33
CA SER A 6 11.38 3.29 1.00
C SER A 6 10.32 2.88 -0.02
N PHE A 7 10.12 3.70 -1.04
CA PHE A 7 9.19 3.40 -2.14
C PHE A 7 9.50 2.07 -2.87
N ASP A 8 10.77 1.66 -2.87
CA ASP A 8 11.19 0.38 -3.47
C ASP A 8 10.58 -0.85 -2.78
N ASP A 9 10.31 -0.76 -1.46
CA ASP A 9 9.73 -1.82 -0.64
C ASP A 9 8.19 -1.86 -0.70
N GLU A 10 7.54 -0.98 -1.47
CA GLU A 10 6.09 -0.92 -1.57
C GLU A 10 5.50 -2.19 -2.20
N ALA A 11 6.24 -2.85 -3.10
CA ALA A 11 5.86 -4.12 -3.69
C ALA A 11 5.54 -5.19 -2.62
N ALA A 12 6.35 -5.27 -1.56
CA ALA A 12 6.11 -6.20 -0.46
C ALA A 12 4.82 -5.87 0.32
N SER A 13 4.41 -4.61 0.34
CA SER A 13 3.16 -4.18 0.98
C SER A 13 1.96 -4.54 0.12
N PHE A 14 2.05 -4.39 -1.21
CA PHE A 14 0.99 -4.85 -2.12
C PHE A 14 0.77 -6.36 -2.01
N VAL A 15 1.84 -7.17 -1.97
CA VAL A 15 1.72 -8.62 -1.78
C VAL A 15 0.96 -8.96 -0.49
N LYS A 16 1.22 -8.26 0.61
CA LYS A 16 0.47 -8.44 1.87
C LYS A 16 -1.00 -8.04 1.73
N MET A 17 -1.30 -6.96 1.00
CA MET A 17 -2.68 -6.54 0.76
C MET A 17 -3.43 -7.55 -0.12
N GLU A 18 -2.78 -8.14 -1.12
CA GLU A 18 -3.39 -9.13 -2.00
C GLU A 18 -3.65 -10.44 -1.25
N ALA A 19 -2.69 -10.93 -0.46
CA ALA A 19 -2.88 -12.08 0.42
C ALA A 19 -4.05 -11.87 1.40
N PHE A 20 -4.16 -10.67 1.99
CA PHE A 20 -5.30 -10.32 2.84
C PHE A 20 -6.63 -10.37 2.07
N CYS A 21 -6.64 -9.91 0.82
CA CYS A 21 -7.85 -9.94 0.00
C CYS A 21 -8.29 -11.39 -0.28
N GLU A 22 -7.35 -12.26 -0.64
CA GLU A 22 -7.63 -13.68 -0.88
C GLU A 22 -8.21 -14.38 0.35
N GLU A 23 -7.64 -14.13 1.53
CA GLU A 23 -8.11 -14.73 2.80
C GLU A 23 -9.51 -14.22 3.20
N ASN A 24 -9.85 -12.98 2.86
CA ASN A 24 -11.08 -12.32 3.30
C ASN A 24 -12.21 -12.32 2.27
N ASN A 25 -12.12 -13.12 1.20
CA ASN A 25 -13.08 -13.14 0.09
C ASN A 25 -13.27 -11.74 -0.54
N ILE A 26 -12.17 -10.98 -0.65
CA ILE A 26 -12.14 -9.67 -1.28
C ILE A 26 -11.43 -9.82 -2.62
N GLU A 27 -11.93 -9.13 -3.64
CA GLU A 27 -11.31 -9.07 -4.96
C GLU A 27 -10.86 -7.65 -5.28
N ARG A 28 -9.62 -7.52 -5.76
CA ARG A 28 -9.10 -6.27 -6.27
C ARG A 28 -9.75 -5.95 -7.62
N ILE A 29 -10.49 -4.83 -7.69
CA ILE A 29 -11.24 -4.47 -8.90
C ILE A 29 -10.47 -3.58 -9.87
N SER A 30 -9.37 -2.96 -9.42
CA SER A 30 -8.59 -2.06 -10.26
C SER A 30 -7.09 -2.22 -10.04
N LYS A 31 -6.32 -2.14 -11.12
CA LYS A 31 -4.86 -2.03 -11.06
C LYS A 31 -4.43 -0.63 -10.62
N ASN A 32 -5.28 0.38 -10.78
CA ASN A 32 -5.02 1.71 -10.26
C ASN A 32 -5.03 1.67 -8.74
N HIS A 33 -3.92 2.10 -8.16
CA HIS A 33 -3.79 2.33 -6.74
C HIS A 33 -3.57 3.83 -6.51
N LYS A 34 -3.87 4.27 -5.31
CA LYS A 34 -3.63 5.62 -4.82
C LYS A 34 -2.60 5.54 -3.71
N GLU A 35 -1.59 6.39 -3.83
CA GLU A 35 -0.53 6.58 -2.87
C GLU A 35 -0.78 7.92 -2.18
N ILE A 36 -0.85 7.90 -0.86
CA ILE A 36 -1.03 9.12 -0.07
C ILE A 36 0.21 9.25 0.80
N TYR A 37 1.11 10.15 0.40
CA TYR A 37 2.34 10.47 1.12
C TYR A 37 2.00 11.26 2.38
N LEU A 38 2.15 10.63 3.55
CA LEU A 38 1.90 11.25 4.85
C LEU A 38 3.15 11.95 5.40
N SER A 39 4.33 11.49 4.97
CA SER A 39 5.62 12.05 5.37
C SER A 39 6.22 12.90 4.26
N ASP A 40 6.86 14.00 4.64
CA ASP A 40 7.60 14.83 3.70
C ASP A 40 8.94 14.16 3.35
N PHE A 41 9.06 13.69 2.11
CA PHE A 41 10.23 12.97 1.60
C PHE A 41 11.51 13.79 1.58
N LYS A 42 11.43 15.12 1.72
CA LYS A 42 12.61 15.99 1.79
C LYS A 42 13.15 16.14 3.20
N ARG A 43 12.36 15.80 4.22
CA ARG A 43 12.70 16.01 5.64
C ARG A 43 12.95 14.73 6.42
N VAL A 44 12.49 13.59 5.89
CA VAL A 44 12.48 12.30 6.59
C VAL A 44 13.30 11.29 5.78
N SER A 45 14.18 10.54 6.46
CA SER A 45 14.93 9.45 5.85
C SER A 45 13.98 8.39 5.28
N SER A 46 14.38 7.73 4.18
CA SER A 46 13.55 6.73 3.47
C SER A 46 12.93 5.68 4.40
N ASP A 47 13.69 5.18 5.38
CA ASP A 47 13.24 4.21 6.39
C ASP A 47 12.03 4.66 7.23
N LYS A 48 11.82 5.98 7.38
CA LYS A 48 10.76 6.56 8.22
C LYS A 48 9.63 7.18 7.41
N LEU A 49 9.66 7.09 6.08
CA LEU A 49 8.60 7.60 5.24
C LEU A 49 7.34 6.79 5.44
N LYS A 50 6.20 7.47 5.54
CA LYS A 50 4.89 6.85 5.67
C LYS A 50 4.07 7.14 4.42
N THR A 51 3.69 6.08 3.72
CA THR A 51 2.84 6.15 2.53
C THR A 51 1.63 5.28 2.76
N THR A 52 0.43 5.84 2.59
CA THR A 52 -0.79 5.03 2.62
C THR A 52 -1.10 4.55 1.22
N LEU A 53 -1.07 3.23 1.03
CA LEU A 53 -1.41 2.53 -0.19
C LEU A 53 -2.87 2.11 -0.16
N ARG A 54 -3.65 2.47 -1.19
CA ARG A 54 -5.05 2.07 -1.33
C ARG A 54 -5.32 1.63 -2.76
N PHE A 55 -6.08 0.57 -2.93
CA PHE A 55 -6.67 0.20 -4.21
C PHE A 55 -8.14 -0.12 -4.02
N GLU A 56 -8.87 -0.07 -5.12
CA GLU A 56 -10.29 -0.36 -5.11
C GLU A 56 -10.52 -1.87 -4.98
N ILE A 57 -11.45 -2.24 -4.09
CA ILE A 57 -11.82 -3.62 -3.79
C ILE A 57 -13.31 -3.84 -3.94
N LYS A 58 -13.71 -5.11 -4.08
CA LYS A 58 -15.08 -5.58 -4.01
C LYS A 58 -15.14 -6.84 -3.15
N TYR A 59 -16.14 -6.93 -2.28
CA TYR A 59 -16.41 -8.15 -1.53
C TYR A 59 -17.08 -9.18 -2.45
N LYS A 60 -16.66 -10.44 -2.33
CA LYS A 60 -17.32 -11.56 -3.00
C LYS A 60 -18.61 -11.95 -2.29
#